data_AF-A0A5Y4ZDP5-F1
#
_entry.id   AF-A0A5Y4ZDP5-F1
#
_cell.length_a   1.000
_cell.length_b   1.000
_cell.length_c   1.000
_cell.angle_alpha   90.00
_cell.angle_beta   90.00
_cell.angle_gamma   90.00
#
_symmetry.space_group_name_H-M   'P 1'
#
loop_
_entity.id
_entity.type
_entity.pdbx_description
1 polymer ?
#
loop_
_entity_poly.entity_id
_entity_poly.type
_entity_poly.pdbx_seq_one_letter_code
_entity_poly.pdbx_strand_id
1 'polypeptide(L)'
;MDKILDIVNGWITAAVSSGTLQIKQILLFIFIAGPLALVIWKIRGIIAFLNDVRNSKLNELQRILDSHELSYELSICIKDDIERITCYRRTGIFDVARQKIILHLLVENRDLISVGFFKKFRTFLLIKDGTLVFKKGFSFWFENGIYALFSLQFLSLAILSLILSTYRHEYIPIWGHFILYTIAVVMFLFFIAFGRMIPRPEECKLLSKILQTQYNNSSE
;
A
#
# COMPACT_ATOMS: atom_id res chain seq x y z
N MET A 1 -16.28 25.95 14.48
CA MET A 1 -16.21 26.10 13.00
C MET A 1 -16.30 27.58 12.64
N ASP A 2 -17.27 28.31 13.20
CA ASP A 2 -17.51 29.74 12.91
C ASP A 2 -16.36 30.66 13.29
N LYS A 3 -15.77 30.51 14.48
CA LYS A 3 -14.62 31.35 14.92
C LYS A 3 -13.40 31.29 13.99
N ILE A 4 -13.12 30.14 13.38
CA ILE A 4 -11.98 30.00 12.46
C ILE A 4 -12.31 30.65 11.12
N LEU A 5 -13.56 30.49 10.67
CA LEU A 5 -14.04 31.13 9.45
C LEU A 5 -14.03 32.66 9.57
N ASP A 6 -14.42 33.19 10.74
CA ASP A 6 -14.43 34.63 11.02
C ASP A 6 -13.01 35.22 11.09
N ILE A 7 -12.06 34.49 11.67
CA ILE A 7 -10.64 34.90 11.71
C ILE A 7 -10.05 34.93 10.29
N VAL A 8 -10.35 33.91 9.47
CA VAL A 8 -9.92 33.84 8.08
C VAL A 8 -10.57 34.95 7.24
N ASN A 9 -11.86 35.19 7.44
CA ASN A 9 -12.59 36.25 6.75
C ASN A 9 -12.07 37.64 7.14
N GLY A 10 -11.78 37.86 8.42
CA GLY A 10 -11.16 39.11 8.92
C GLY A 10 -9.77 39.34 8.31
N TRP A 11 -8.95 38.30 8.20
CA TRP A 11 -7.64 38.38 7.55
C TRP A 11 -7.73 38.68 6.05
N ILE A 12 -8.66 38.05 5.34
CA ILE A 12 -8.89 38.28 3.91
C ILE A 12 -9.37 39.71 3.68
N THR A 13 -10.32 40.18 4.49
CA THR A 13 -10.87 41.53 4.37
C THR A 13 -9.82 42.59 4.66
N ALA A 14 -8.99 42.38 5.69
CA ALA A 14 -7.85 43.26 6.01
C ALA A 14 -6.83 43.30 4.84
N ALA A 15 -6.49 42.15 4.26
CA ALA A 15 -5.49 42.06 3.20
C ALA A 15 -5.97 42.58 1.82
N VAL A 16 -7.29 42.54 1.57
CA VAL A 16 -7.93 43.20 0.42
C VAL A 16 -7.95 44.71 0.62
N SER A 17 -8.28 45.18 1.83
CA SER A 17 -8.33 46.61 2.15
C SER A 17 -6.96 47.29 2.09
N SER A 18 -5.88 46.58 2.40
CA SER A 18 -4.51 47.07 2.35
C SER A 18 -3.90 47.06 0.94
N GLY A 19 -4.64 46.62 -0.08
CA GLY A 19 -4.19 46.54 -1.47
C GLY A 19 -3.12 45.48 -1.74
N THR A 20 -2.76 44.67 -0.74
CA THR A 20 -1.70 43.65 -0.81
C THR A 20 -2.13 42.41 -1.59
N LEU A 21 -3.44 42.15 -1.66
CA LEU A 21 -4.04 41.06 -2.42
C LEU A 21 -4.92 41.61 -3.54
N GLN A 22 -4.44 41.52 -4.78
CA GLN A 22 -5.25 41.86 -5.94
C GLN A 22 -6.35 40.80 -6.12
N ILE A 23 -7.59 41.23 -6.45
CA ILE A 23 -8.78 40.37 -6.66
C ILE A 23 -8.48 39.15 -7.58
N LYS A 24 -7.56 39.32 -8.54
CA LYS A 24 -7.09 38.25 -9.44
C LYS A 24 -6.38 37.10 -8.71
N GLN A 25 -5.62 37.37 -7.65
CA GLN A 25 -4.91 36.35 -6.85
C GLN A 25 -5.88 35.58 -5.94
N ILE A 26 -6.94 36.23 -5.44
CA ILE A 26 -8.00 35.57 -4.66
C ILE A 26 -8.81 34.62 -5.55
N LEU A 27 -9.18 35.06 -6.75
CA LEU A 27 -9.84 34.21 -7.75
C LEU A 27 -8.95 33.02 -8.13
N LEU A 28 -7.64 33.24 -8.36
CA LEU A 28 -6.69 32.17 -8.65
C LEU A 28 -6.57 31.16 -7.48
N PHE A 29 -6.55 31.64 -6.24
CA PHE A 29 -6.49 30.78 -5.06
C PHE A 29 -7.75 29.94 -4.90
N ILE A 30 -8.95 30.50 -5.09
CA ILE A 30 -10.22 29.76 -5.07
C ILE A 30 -10.27 28.73 -6.21
N PHE A 31 -9.76 29.11 -7.40
CA PHE A 31 -9.73 28.23 -8.57
C PHE A 31 -8.72 27.07 -8.44
N ILE A 32 -7.69 27.22 -7.62
CA ILE A 32 -6.71 26.15 -7.33
C ILE A 32 -7.15 25.32 -6.11
N ALA A 33 -7.53 25.98 -5.02
CA ALA A 33 -7.89 25.34 -3.74
C ALA A 33 -9.24 24.60 -3.80
N GLY A 34 -10.22 25.10 -4.57
CA GLY A 34 -11.52 24.47 -4.75
C GLY A 34 -11.42 23.08 -5.39
N PRO A 35 -10.78 22.94 -6.55
CA PRO A 35 -10.51 21.64 -7.16
C PRO A 35 -9.61 20.75 -6.27
N LEU A 36 -8.61 21.31 -5.57
CA LEU A 36 -7.77 20.52 -4.65
C LEU A 36 -8.59 19.91 -3.50
N ALA A 37 -9.49 20.69 -2.90
CA ALA A 37 -10.37 20.23 -1.82
C ALA A 37 -11.38 19.18 -2.32
N LEU A 38 -11.93 19.36 -3.52
CA LEU A 38 -12.79 18.37 -4.18
C LEU A 38 -12.04 17.07 -4.51
N VAL A 39 -10.79 17.16 -4.96
CA VAL A 39 -9.90 16.00 -5.21
C VAL A 39 -9.60 15.28 -3.90
N ILE A 40 -9.27 15.99 -2.82
CA ILE A 40 -9.06 15.39 -1.48
C ILE A 40 -10.34 14.71 -0.97
N TRP A 41 -11.51 15.30 -1.16
CA TRP A 41 -12.80 14.72 -0.77
C TRP A 41 -13.15 13.48 -1.60
N LYS A 42 -12.94 13.53 -2.92
CA LYS A 42 -13.07 12.37 -3.82
C LYS A 42 -12.07 11.26 -3.46
N ILE A 43 -10.84 11.58 -3.10
CA ILE A 43 -9.84 10.58 -2.68
C ILE A 43 -10.29 9.87 -1.39
N ARG A 44 -10.84 10.59 -0.40
CA ARG A 44 -11.41 9.94 0.80
C ARG A 44 -12.58 9.03 0.45
N GLY A 45 -13.49 9.47 -0.42
CA GLY A 45 -14.60 8.66 -0.91
C GLY A 45 -14.14 7.42 -1.69
N ILE A 46 -13.11 7.56 -2.54
CA ILE A 46 -12.51 6.45 -3.30
C ILE A 46 -11.80 5.48 -2.36
N ILE A 47 -11.08 5.96 -1.35
CA ILE A 47 -10.42 5.10 -0.35
C ILE A 47 -11.45 4.35 0.50
N ALA A 48 -12.52 5.03 0.94
CA ALA A 48 -13.62 4.40 1.67
C ALA A 48 -14.32 3.35 0.81
N PHE A 49 -14.67 3.69 -0.43
CA PHE A 49 -15.25 2.76 -1.40
C PHE A 49 -14.33 1.57 -1.69
N LEU A 50 -13.02 1.80 -1.87
CA LEU A 50 -12.05 0.71 -2.06
C LEU A 50 -11.94 -0.17 -0.81
N ASN A 51 -11.99 0.42 0.39
CA ASN A 51 -11.99 -0.35 1.63
C ASN A 51 -13.29 -1.15 1.81
N ASP A 52 -14.44 -0.57 1.47
CA ASP A 52 -15.74 -1.21 1.53
C ASP A 52 -15.86 -2.33 0.51
N VAL A 53 -15.40 -2.13 -0.74
CA VAL A 53 -15.34 -3.18 -1.76
C VAL A 53 -14.34 -4.27 -1.36
N ARG A 54 -13.19 -3.90 -0.77
CA ARG A 54 -12.19 -4.87 -0.32
C ARG A 54 -12.69 -5.68 0.87
N ASN A 55 -13.49 -5.08 1.76
CA ASN A 55 -14.00 -5.70 2.99
C ASN A 55 -15.42 -6.25 2.89
N SER A 56 -16.14 -5.99 1.80
CA SER A 56 -17.56 -6.35 1.64
C SER A 56 -17.81 -7.82 1.96
N LYS A 57 -17.03 -8.73 1.35
CA LYS A 57 -17.15 -10.17 1.58
C LYS A 57 -16.90 -10.54 3.04
N LEU A 58 -15.91 -9.93 3.70
CA LEU A 58 -15.60 -10.23 5.10
C LEU A 58 -16.67 -9.68 6.04
N ASN A 59 -17.15 -8.46 5.77
CA ASN A 59 -18.23 -7.82 6.53
C ASN A 59 -19.55 -8.58 6.38
N GLU A 60 -19.83 -9.11 5.20
CA GLU A 60 -21.02 -9.90 4.93
C GLU A 60 -20.99 -11.25 5.65
N LEU A 61 -19.85 -11.96 5.61
CA LEU A 61 -19.66 -13.20 6.37
C LEU A 61 -19.80 -12.97 7.87
N GLN A 62 -19.21 -11.88 8.39
CA GLN A 62 -19.34 -11.50 9.80
C GLN A 62 -20.80 -11.18 10.15
N ARG A 63 -21.52 -10.44 9.30
CA ARG A 63 -22.94 -10.12 9.49
C ARG A 63 -23.79 -11.38 9.54
N ILE A 64 -23.56 -12.35 8.63
CA ILE A 64 -24.31 -13.61 8.61
C ILE A 64 -24.08 -14.39 9.91
N LEU A 65 -22.83 -14.44 10.39
CA LEU A 65 -22.46 -15.10 11.65
C LEU A 65 -23.14 -14.46 12.87
N ASP A 66 -23.25 -13.13 12.90
CA ASP A 66 -23.75 -12.39 14.05
C ASP A 66 -25.29 -12.23 14.05
N SER A 67 -25.95 -12.28 12.89
CA SER A 67 -27.37 -11.92 12.74
C SER A 67 -28.32 -13.09 12.49
N HIS A 68 -27.82 -14.30 12.24
CA HIS A 68 -28.66 -15.48 11.96
C HIS A 68 -28.39 -16.60 12.96
N GLU A 69 -29.45 -17.30 13.39
CA GLU A 69 -29.30 -18.60 14.05
C GLU A 69 -28.88 -19.64 13.00
N LEU A 70 -27.56 -19.78 12.83
CA LEU A 70 -26.95 -20.74 11.93
C LEU A 70 -26.84 -22.11 12.62
N SER A 71 -26.92 -23.18 11.83
CA SER A 71 -26.52 -24.50 12.31
C SER A 71 -25.03 -24.48 12.73
N TYR A 72 -24.67 -25.33 13.69
CA TYR A 72 -23.30 -25.44 14.16
C TYR A 72 -22.30 -25.64 13.02
N GLU A 73 -22.62 -26.53 12.09
CA GLU A 73 -21.81 -26.84 10.90
C GLU A 73 -21.59 -25.62 10.00
N LEU A 74 -22.66 -24.84 9.73
CA LEU A 74 -22.58 -23.66 8.88
C LEU A 74 -21.79 -22.53 9.55
N SER A 75 -21.90 -22.42 10.87
CA SER A 75 -21.11 -21.46 11.65
C SER A 75 -19.61 -21.75 11.59
N ILE A 76 -19.21 -23.03 11.56
CA ILE A 76 -17.80 -23.44 11.41
C ILE A 76 -17.30 -23.02 10.03
N CYS A 77 -18.03 -23.37 8.96
CA CYS A 77 -17.63 -23.03 7.59
C CYS A 77 -17.41 -21.53 7.38
N ILE A 78 -18.29 -20.69 7.94
CA ILE A 78 -18.17 -19.23 7.84
C ILE A 78 -16.94 -18.72 8.61
N LYS A 79 -16.68 -19.24 9.81
CA LYS A 79 -15.49 -18.89 10.59
C LYS A 79 -14.20 -19.26 9.85
N ASP A 80 -14.14 -20.45 9.27
CA ASP A 80 -13.00 -20.91 8.46
C ASP A 80 -12.76 -19.99 7.25
N ASP A 81 -13.81 -19.52 6.58
CA ASP A 81 -13.70 -18.59 5.45
C ASP A 81 -13.20 -17.20 5.89
N ILE A 82 -13.69 -16.69 7.04
CA ILE A 82 -13.20 -15.43 7.63
C ILE A 82 -11.72 -15.56 7.99
N GLU A 83 -11.32 -16.67 8.62
CA GLU A 83 -9.93 -16.96 8.96
C GLU A 83 -9.06 -16.99 7.70
N ARG A 84 -9.48 -17.74 6.67
CA ARG A 84 -8.75 -17.84 5.40
C ARG A 84 -8.54 -16.49 4.72
N ILE A 85 -9.57 -15.64 4.67
CA ILE A 85 -9.48 -14.29 4.09
C ILE A 85 -8.52 -13.42 4.92
N THR A 86 -8.60 -13.51 6.24
CA THR A 86 -7.75 -12.73 7.16
C THR A 86 -6.29 -13.17 7.07
N CYS A 87 -6.04 -14.47 7.06
CA CYS A 87 -4.73 -15.07 6.89
C CYS A 87 -4.11 -14.70 5.54
N TYR A 88 -4.87 -14.79 4.43
CA TYR A 88 -4.41 -14.33 3.12
C TYR A 88 -3.98 -12.85 3.15
N ARG A 89 -4.76 -11.98 3.81
CA ARG A 89 -4.44 -10.55 3.92
C ARG A 89 -3.17 -10.29 4.72
N ARG A 90 -2.81 -11.15 5.68
CA ARG A 90 -1.56 -11.03 6.46
C ARG A 90 -0.38 -11.65 5.73
N THR A 91 -0.51 -12.88 5.25
CA THR A 91 0.60 -13.68 4.71
C THR A 91 0.81 -13.51 3.20
N GLY A 92 -0.23 -13.11 2.46
CA GLY A 92 -0.23 -13.02 1.00
C GLY A 92 -0.30 -14.36 0.28
N ILE A 93 -0.54 -15.46 1.00
CA ILE A 93 -0.55 -16.83 0.47
C ILE A 93 -1.98 -17.35 0.38
N PHE A 94 -2.38 -17.91 -0.77
CA PHE A 94 -3.73 -18.44 -0.99
C PHE A 94 -3.94 -19.87 -0.45
N ASP A 95 -2.87 -20.66 -0.43
CA ASP A 95 -2.87 -22.05 0.01
C ASP A 95 -3.07 -22.17 1.52
N VAL A 96 -4.10 -22.89 1.95
CA VAL A 96 -4.53 -22.96 3.37
C VAL A 96 -3.50 -23.69 4.24
N ALA A 97 -2.88 -24.75 3.73
CA ALA A 97 -1.83 -25.47 4.47
C ALA A 97 -0.62 -24.56 4.72
N ARG A 98 -0.18 -23.81 3.71
CA ARG A 98 0.89 -22.80 3.87
C ARG A 98 0.48 -21.67 4.80
N GLN A 99 -0.76 -21.20 4.74
CA GLN A 99 -1.25 -20.15 5.62
C GLN A 99 -1.10 -20.54 7.10
N LYS A 100 -1.46 -21.77 7.48
CA LYS A 100 -1.34 -22.25 8.86
C LYS A 100 0.11 -22.25 9.36
N ILE A 101 1.04 -22.81 8.58
CA ILE A 101 2.46 -22.85 8.94
C ILE A 101 3.03 -21.42 9.05
N ILE A 102 2.72 -20.54 8.09
CA ILE A 102 3.21 -19.16 8.10
C ILE A 102 2.62 -18.36 9.26
N LEU A 103 1.34 -18.55 9.57
CA LEU A 103 0.70 -17.88 10.69
C LEU A 103 1.38 -18.26 12.01
N HIS A 104 1.65 -19.55 12.20
CA HIS A 104 2.38 -20.04 13.37
C HIS A 104 3.75 -19.38 13.49
N LEU A 105 4.56 -19.39 12.42
CA LEU A 105 5.87 -18.72 12.39
C LEU A 105 5.78 -17.21 12.63
N LEU A 106 4.71 -16.57 12.14
CA LEU A 106 4.47 -15.14 12.34
C LEU A 106 4.15 -14.80 13.78
N VAL A 107 3.42 -15.67 14.49
CA VAL A 107 3.11 -15.50 15.91
C VAL A 107 4.36 -15.73 16.76
N GLU A 108 5.11 -16.79 16.49
CA GLU A 108 6.35 -17.12 17.22
C GLU A 108 7.42 -16.04 17.08
N ASN A 109 7.49 -15.39 15.92
CA ASN A 109 8.53 -14.40 15.61
C ASN A 109 7.99 -12.96 15.55
N ARG A 110 6.82 -12.69 16.17
CA ARG A 110 6.12 -11.39 16.06
C ARG A 110 6.97 -10.18 16.43
N ASP A 111 7.94 -10.35 17.31
CA ASP A 111 8.83 -9.29 17.79
C ASP A 111 10.01 -9.05 16.82
N LEU A 112 10.27 -10.00 15.92
CA LEU A 112 11.38 -9.97 14.95
C LEU A 112 10.92 -9.59 13.53
N ILE A 113 9.66 -9.87 13.17
CA ILE A 113 9.16 -9.66 11.81
C ILE A 113 7.85 -8.88 11.77
N SER A 114 7.70 -8.06 10.74
CA SER A 114 6.44 -7.34 10.49
C SER A 114 5.33 -8.27 9.98
N VAL A 115 4.07 -7.86 10.19
CA VAL A 115 2.87 -8.61 9.75
C VAL A 115 2.87 -8.92 8.24
N GLY A 116 3.54 -8.12 7.42
CA GLY A 116 3.64 -8.29 5.97
C GLY A 116 4.91 -8.99 5.49
N PHE A 117 5.79 -9.46 6.38
CA PHE A 117 7.10 -10.00 6.03
C PHE A 117 7.04 -11.12 5.00
N PHE A 118 6.19 -12.13 5.24
CA PHE A 118 6.05 -13.29 4.35
C PHE A 118 5.46 -12.97 2.97
N LYS A 119 4.79 -11.81 2.80
CA LYS A 119 4.20 -11.41 1.51
C LYS A 119 5.25 -11.28 0.41
N LYS A 120 6.44 -10.79 0.76
CA LYS A 120 7.56 -10.63 -0.20
C LYS A 120 8.09 -11.97 -0.70
N PHE A 121 7.87 -13.05 0.05
CA PHE A 121 8.40 -14.38 -0.23
C PHE A 121 7.34 -15.35 -0.73
N ARG A 122 6.08 -14.92 -0.87
CA ARG A 122 4.92 -15.78 -1.16
C ARG A 122 5.12 -16.75 -2.33
N THR A 123 5.80 -16.30 -3.40
CA THR A 123 6.03 -17.08 -4.62
C THR A 123 7.15 -18.13 -4.44
N PHE A 124 8.00 -17.95 -3.43
CA PHE A 124 9.21 -18.74 -3.20
C PHE A 124 9.12 -19.68 -2.00
N LEU A 125 8.01 -19.62 -1.26
CA LEU A 125 7.73 -20.47 -0.11
C LEU A 125 6.90 -21.68 -0.55
N LEU A 126 7.47 -22.87 -0.39
CA LEU A 126 6.85 -24.15 -0.72
C LEU A 126 6.80 -25.04 0.51
N ILE A 127 5.79 -25.90 0.59
CA ILE A 127 5.77 -26.98 1.59
C ILE A 127 6.54 -28.16 1.03
N LYS A 128 7.48 -28.69 1.82
CA LYS A 128 8.13 -29.96 1.57
C LYS A 128 8.14 -30.75 2.88
N ASP A 129 7.61 -31.97 2.86
CA ASP A 129 7.57 -32.86 4.02
C ASP A 129 6.95 -32.20 5.28
N GLY A 130 5.87 -31.44 5.08
CA GLY A 130 5.17 -30.71 6.16
C GLY A 130 5.84 -29.42 6.65
N THR A 131 7.05 -29.10 6.15
CA THR A 131 7.82 -27.91 6.54
C THR A 131 7.86 -26.86 5.43
N LEU A 132 8.01 -25.58 5.81
CA LEU A 132 8.11 -24.49 4.84
C LEU A 132 9.57 -24.31 4.38
N VAL A 133 9.80 -24.42 3.07
CA VAL A 133 11.13 -24.29 2.45
C VAL A 133 11.18 -23.06 1.56
N PHE A 134 12.26 -22.28 1.70
CA PHE A 134 12.55 -21.15 0.83
C PHE A 134 13.36 -21.59 -0.40
N LYS A 135 12.72 -21.65 -1.56
CA LYS A 135 13.35 -22.07 -2.82
C LYS A 135 14.01 -20.88 -3.53
N LYS A 136 15.30 -20.68 -3.27
CA LYS A 136 16.16 -19.73 -4.03
C LYS A 136 16.63 -20.37 -5.34
N GLY A 137 15.76 -20.36 -6.35
CA GLY A 137 16.08 -20.87 -7.69
C GLY A 137 16.15 -19.78 -8.75
N PHE A 138 16.22 -20.17 -10.03
CA PHE A 138 16.16 -19.24 -11.16
C PHE A 138 14.94 -18.31 -11.09
N SER A 139 13.77 -18.84 -10.75
CA SER A 139 12.53 -18.05 -10.61
C SER A 139 12.63 -16.93 -9.57
N PHE A 140 13.41 -17.12 -8.50
CA PHE A 140 13.65 -16.08 -7.49
C PHE A 140 14.43 -14.91 -8.08
N TRP A 141 15.52 -15.21 -8.78
CA TRP A 141 16.35 -14.19 -9.42
C TRP A 141 15.61 -13.49 -10.55
N PHE A 142 14.85 -14.25 -11.35
CA PHE A 142 14.08 -13.71 -12.47
C PHE A 142 12.97 -12.75 -12.02
N GLU A 143 12.11 -13.15 -11.08
CA GLU A 143 11.02 -12.30 -10.59
C GLU A 143 11.54 -11.04 -9.90
N ASN A 144 12.59 -11.16 -9.07
CA ASN A 144 13.23 -9.99 -8.46
C ASN A 144 13.93 -9.09 -9.49
N GLY A 145 14.52 -9.67 -10.54
CA GLY A 145 15.09 -8.93 -11.66
C GLY A 145 14.02 -8.11 -12.39
N ILE A 146 12.85 -8.68 -12.64
CA ILE A 146 11.70 -7.98 -13.23
C ILE A 146 11.27 -6.81 -12.34
N TYR A 147 11.11 -7.03 -11.03
CA TYR A 147 10.76 -5.95 -10.10
C TYR A 147 11.81 -4.84 -10.06
N ALA A 148 13.09 -5.19 -10.12
CA ALA A 148 14.19 -4.22 -10.18
C ALA A 148 14.17 -3.41 -11.48
N LEU A 149 13.92 -4.06 -12.63
CA LEU A 149 13.79 -3.38 -13.92
C LEU A 149 12.62 -2.40 -13.93
N PHE A 150 11.44 -2.80 -13.46
CA PHE A 150 10.29 -1.90 -13.36
C PHE A 150 10.55 -0.75 -12.39
N SER A 151 11.15 -1.03 -11.23
CA SER A 151 11.55 0.00 -10.28
C SER A 151 12.45 1.04 -10.96
N LEU A 152 13.52 0.60 -11.64
CA LEU A 152 14.45 1.48 -12.33
C LEU A 152 13.79 2.27 -13.48
N GLN A 153 12.87 1.65 -14.22
CA GLN A 153 12.08 2.30 -15.26
C GLN A 153 11.29 3.49 -14.68
N PHE A 154 10.60 3.29 -13.55
CA PHE A 154 9.85 4.37 -12.89
C PHE A 154 10.75 5.49 -12.38
N LEU A 155 11.94 5.16 -11.86
CA LEU A 155 12.93 6.17 -11.47
C LEU A 155 13.41 6.98 -12.69
N SER A 156 13.70 6.31 -13.80
CA SER A 156 14.10 6.97 -15.05
C SER A 156 13.01 7.91 -15.57
N LEU A 157 11.74 7.48 -15.58
CA LEU A 157 10.60 8.32 -15.96
C LEU A 157 10.41 9.53 -15.05
N ALA A 158 10.63 9.37 -13.74
CA ALA A 158 10.59 10.48 -12.80
C ALA A 158 11.67 11.52 -13.11
N ILE A 159 12.92 11.08 -13.31
CA ILE A 159 14.05 11.95 -13.66
C ILE A 159 13.82 12.65 -15.00
N LEU A 160 13.37 11.92 -16.03
CA LEU A 160 13.06 12.49 -17.34
C LEU A 160 11.98 13.56 -17.27
N SER A 161 10.96 13.37 -16.43
CA SER A 161 9.90 14.37 -16.21
C SER A 161 10.47 15.67 -15.61
N LEU A 162 11.41 15.55 -14.66
CA LEU A 162 12.11 16.70 -14.06
C LEU A 162 13.04 17.39 -15.05
N ILE A 163 13.81 16.62 -15.82
CA ILE A 163 14.70 17.14 -16.87
C ILE A 163 13.89 17.88 -17.92
N LEU A 164 12.78 17.32 -18.40
CA LEU A 164 11.93 17.96 -19.40
C LEU A 164 11.36 19.29 -18.88
N SER A 165 10.91 19.31 -17.62
CA SER A 165 10.43 20.52 -16.94
C SER A 165 11.53 21.59 -16.85
N THR A 166 12.78 21.20 -16.59
CA THR A 166 13.89 22.15 -16.42
C THR A 166 14.46 22.63 -17.76
N TYR A 167 14.63 21.72 -18.73
CA TYR A 167 15.27 21.98 -20.01
C TYR A 167 14.38 22.75 -20.99
N ARG A 168 13.06 22.53 -20.94
CA ARG A 168 12.09 23.24 -21.79
C ARG A 168 11.30 24.29 -21.00
N HIS A 169 11.92 24.87 -19.97
CA HIS A 169 11.24 25.77 -19.04
C HIS A 169 10.49 26.92 -19.73
N GLU A 170 11.11 27.55 -20.73
CA GLU A 170 10.51 28.69 -21.44
C GLU A 170 9.42 28.29 -22.44
N TYR A 171 9.38 27.01 -22.85
CA TYR A 171 8.44 26.50 -23.86
C TYR A 171 7.22 25.81 -23.26
N ILE A 172 7.26 25.51 -21.96
CA ILE A 172 6.20 24.80 -21.25
C ILE A 172 5.42 25.84 -20.42
N PRO A 173 4.09 25.90 -20.54
CA PRO A 173 3.29 26.76 -19.68
C PRO A 173 3.41 26.32 -18.22
N ILE A 174 3.23 27.24 -17.27
CA ILE A 174 3.34 26.97 -15.82
C ILE A 174 2.53 25.72 -15.40
N TRP A 175 1.33 25.52 -15.94
CA TRP A 175 0.52 24.32 -15.68
C TRP A 175 1.15 23.02 -16.15
N GLY A 176 1.89 23.05 -17.26
CA GLY A 176 2.65 21.90 -17.77
C GLY A 176 3.77 21.50 -16.79
N HIS A 177 4.43 22.46 -16.14
CA HIS A 177 5.39 22.18 -15.08
C HIS A 177 4.74 21.50 -13.87
N PHE A 178 3.57 21.99 -13.43
CA PHE A 178 2.83 21.33 -12.34
C PHE A 178 2.45 19.88 -12.66
N ILE A 179 2.02 19.61 -13.90
CA ILE A 179 1.72 18.24 -14.36
C ILE A 179 2.99 17.38 -14.35
N LEU A 180 4.11 17.87 -14.89
CA LEU A 180 5.36 17.13 -14.92
C LEU A 180 5.90 16.82 -13.52
N TYR A 181 5.80 17.76 -12.58
CA TYR A 181 6.18 17.51 -11.18
C TYR A 181 5.26 16.48 -10.52
N THR A 182 3.96 16.55 -10.78
CA THR A 182 3.00 15.56 -10.26
C THR A 182 3.32 14.16 -10.81
N ILE A 183 3.59 14.04 -12.11
CA ILE A 183 4.01 12.79 -12.74
C ILE A 183 5.32 12.29 -12.12
N ALA A 184 6.32 13.15 -11.92
CA ALA A 184 7.58 12.77 -11.31
C ALA A 184 7.39 12.20 -9.89
N VAL A 185 6.55 12.84 -9.07
CA VAL A 185 6.21 12.35 -7.72
C VAL A 185 5.52 10.98 -7.79
N VAL A 186 4.51 10.83 -8.65
CA VAL A 186 3.79 9.56 -8.81
C VAL A 186 4.73 8.44 -9.25
N MET A 187 5.58 8.68 -10.25
CA MET A 187 6.56 7.70 -10.74
C MET A 187 7.59 7.36 -9.66
N PHE A 188 8.04 8.34 -8.88
CA PHE A 188 8.93 8.08 -7.75
C PHE A 188 8.28 7.20 -6.66
N LEU A 189 6.99 7.40 -6.38
CA LEU A 189 6.24 6.52 -5.47
C LEU A 189 6.16 5.09 -6.01
N PHE A 190 5.97 4.91 -7.32
CA PHE A 190 6.02 3.58 -7.95
C PHE A 190 7.41 2.94 -7.85
N PHE A 191 8.49 3.70 -8.06
CA PHE A 191 9.85 3.22 -7.80
C PHE A 191 9.99 2.67 -6.38
N ILE A 192 9.55 3.42 -5.36
CA ILE A 192 9.59 2.96 -3.97
C ILE A 192 8.73 1.70 -3.78
N ALA A 193 7.52 1.66 -4.35
CA ALA A 193 6.61 0.54 -4.20
C ALA A 193 7.19 -0.76 -4.77
N PHE A 194 7.72 -0.73 -6.00
CA PHE A 194 8.35 -1.89 -6.64
C PHE A 194 9.66 -2.28 -5.94
N GLY A 195 10.49 -1.31 -5.56
CA GLY A 195 11.71 -1.56 -4.79
C GLY A 195 11.44 -2.23 -3.44
N ARG A 196 10.32 -1.94 -2.78
CA ARG A 196 9.90 -2.60 -1.53
C ARG A 196 9.45 -4.05 -1.71
N MET A 197 9.06 -4.47 -2.91
CA MET A 197 8.67 -5.86 -3.18
C MET A 197 9.87 -6.80 -3.24
N ILE A 198 11.05 -6.27 -3.57
CA ILE A 198 12.29 -7.04 -3.68
C ILE A 198 12.77 -7.43 -2.27
N PRO A 199 12.92 -8.73 -1.96
CA PRO A 199 13.46 -9.17 -0.68
C PRO A 199 14.92 -8.73 -0.50
N ARG A 200 15.23 -8.09 0.62
CA ARG A 200 16.60 -7.68 0.92
C ARG A 200 17.45 -8.88 1.34
N PRO A 201 18.79 -8.83 1.18
CA PRO A 201 19.68 -9.89 1.65
C PRO A 201 19.51 -10.21 3.15
N GLU A 202 19.30 -9.18 3.98
CA GLU A 202 19.05 -9.33 5.42
C GLU A 202 17.72 -10.02 5.70
N GLU A 203 16.66 -9.63 5.00
CA GLU A 203 15.34 -10.27 5.10
C GLU A 203 15.42 -11.74 4.64
N CYS A 204 16.20 -12.03 3.60
CA CYS A 204 16.47 -13.40 3.16
C CYS A 204 17.22 -14.23 4.22
N LYS A 205 18.20 -13.62 4.92
CA LYS A 205 18.93 -14.28 6.02
C LYS A 205 18.02 -14.52 7.21
N LEU A 206 17.19 -13.54 7.56
CA LEU A 206 16.21 -13.65 8.65
C LEU A 206 15.19 -14.74 8.36
N LEU A 207 14.64 -14.78 7.14
CA LEU A 207 13.73 -15.84 6.72
C LEU A 207 14.42 -17.21 6.84
N SER A 208 15.64 -17.37 6.33
CA SER A 208 16.37 -18.63 6.45
C SER A 208 16.56 -19.07 7.90
N LYS A 209 16.81 -18.15 8.84
CA LYS A 209 16.89 -18.47 10.27
C LYS A 209 15.54 -18.92 10.85
N ILE A 210 14.46 -18.22 10.52
CA ILE A 210 13.08 -18.58 10.95
C ILE A 210 12.64 -19.93 10.38
N LEU A 211 13.11 -20.30 9.18
CA LEU A 211 12.83 -21.61 8.61
C LEU A 211 13.67 -22.71 9.28
N GLN A 212 14.88 -22.42 9.74
CA GLN A 212 15.71 -23.39 10.46
C GLN A 212 15.13 -23.78 11.83
N THR A 213 14.44 -22.87 12.53
CA THR A 213 13.77 -23.20 13.80
C THR A 213 12.68 -24.27 13.65
N GLN A 214 12.03 -24.39 12.48
CA GLN A 214 11.08 -25.48 12.23
C GLN A 214 11.73 -26.86 12.26
N TYR A 215 12.97 -26.97 11.76
CA TYR A 215 13.70 -28.24 11.73
C TYR A 215 14.27 -28.61 13.10
N ASN A 216 14.72 -27.60 13.87
CA ASN A 216 15.25 -27.85 15.21
C ASN A 216 14.15 -28.35 16.16
N ASN A 217 12.95 -27.78 16.08
CA ASN A 217 11.82 -28.19 16.92
C ASN A 217 11.19 -29.52 16.53
N SER A 218 11.46 -30.05 15.32
CA SER A 218 11.02 -31.39 14.90
C SER A 218 12.01 -32.51 15.24
N SER A 219 13.18 -32.14 15.78
CA SER A 219 14.28 -33.07 16.07
C SER A 219 14.39 -33.40 17.57
N GLU A 220 13.51 -32.84 18.40
CA GLU A 220 13.25 -33.23 19.80
C GLU A 220 11.99 -34.12 19.85
#